data_AF-A0A959EWR3-F1
#
_entry.id   AF-A0A959EWR3-F1
#
_cell.length_a   1.000
_cell.length_b   1.000
_cell.length_c   1.000
_cell.angle_alpha   90.00
_cell.angle_beta   90.00
_cell.angle_gamma   90.00
#
_symmetry.space_group_name_H-M   'P 1'
#
loop_
_entity.id
_entity.type
_entity.pdbx_description
1 polymer ?
#
loop_
_entity_poly.entity_id
_entity_poly.type
_entity_poly.pdbx_seq_one_letter_code
_entity_poly.pdbx_strand_id
1 'polypeptide(L)'
;MERTLLSLGCWLLLGGLLSAQQRAYFQQELRYEIAVQLDDQTHVLQGEWKLEYTNRSPDSLTFLYLHLWPNAYQSRETAFSKQLLQQGDDRFFFAQEEERGALSGL
;
A
#
# COMPACT_ATOMS: atom_id res chain seq x y z
N MET A 1 -4.04 -52.66 31.06
CA MET A 1 -2.74 -52.11 30.59
C MET A 1 -2.84 -51.54 29.17
N GLU A 2 -3.65 -52.12 28.29
CA GLU A 2 -3.78 -51.69 26.89
C GLU A 2 -4.55 -50.37 26.68
N ARG A 3 -5.53 -50.06 27.55
CA ARG A 3 -6.31 -48.80 27.48
C ARG A 3 -5.51 -47.54 27.86
N THR A 4 -4.47 -47.70 28.68
CA THR A 4 -3.56 -46.62 29.10
C THR A 4 -2.49 -46.30 28.05
N LEU A 5 -2.15 -47.27 27.20
CA LEU A 5 -1.20 -47.09 26.09
C LEU A 5 -1.86 -46.37 24.89
N LEU A 6 -3.14 -46.65 24.63
CA LEU A 6 -3.95 -45.97 23.61
C LEU A 6 -4.20 -44.49 23.94
N SER A 7 -4.42 -44.15 25.21
CA SER A 7 -4.61 -42.76 25.62
C SER A 7 -3.32 -41.94 25.59
N LEU A 8 -2.16 -42.51 25.98
CA LEU A 8 -0.86 -41.84 25.85
C LEU A 8 -0.48 -41.57 24.38
N GLY A 9 -0.75 -42.53 23.49
CA GLY A 9 -0.53 -42.35 22.05
C GLY A 9 -1.39 -41.23 21.45
N CYS A 10 -2.62 -41.08 21.93
CA CYS A 10 -3.55 -40.03 21.49
C CYS A 10 -3.08 -38.62 21.95
N TRP A 11 -2.52 -38.48 23.15
CA TRP A 11 -1.93 -37.22 23.63
C TRP A 11 -0.63 -36.83 22.90
N LEU A 12 0.21 -37.81 22.54
CA LEU A 12 1.41 -37.58 21.71
C LEU A 12 1.07 -37.15 20.28
N LEU A 13 0.01 -37.73 19.69
CA LEU A 13 -0.50 -37.32 18.38
C LEU A 13 -1.16 -35.92 18.41
N LEU A 14 -1.83 -35.56 19.51
CA LEU A 14 -2.44 -34.23 19.67
C LEU A 14 -1.41 -33.11 19.88
N GLY A 15 -0.29 -33.39 20.56
CA GLY A 15 0.80 -32.44 20.77
C GLY A 15 1.61 -32.11 19.52
N GLY A 16 1.77 -33.08 18.60
CA GLY A 16 2.47 -32.87 17.32
C GLY A 16 1.69 -32.02 16.31
N LEU A 17 0.37 -31.96 16.43
CA LEU A 17 -0.51 -31.18 15.55
C LEU A 17 -0.58 -29.68 15.92
N LEU A 18 -0.18 -29.30 17.14
CA LEU A 18 -0.17 -27.89 17.58
C LEU A 18 1.05 -27.10 17.08
N SER A 19 2.07 -27.78 16.55
CA SER A 19 3.22 -27.14 15.87
C SER A 19 2.94 -26.86 14.39
N ALA A 20 1.67 -26.73 14.00
CA ALA A 20 1.27 -26.37 12.64
C ALA A 20 1.77 -24.95 12.28
N GLN A 21 2.99 -24.90 11.73
CA GLN A 21 3.58 -23.83 10.91
C GLN A 21 3.17 -22.39 11.25
N GLN A 22 3.61 -21.89 12.41
CA GLN A 22 3.61 -20.45 12.63
C GLN A 22 4.76 -19.85 11.80
N ARG A 23 4.47 -19.28 10.63
CA ARG A 23 5.46 -18.54 9.84
C ARG A 23 6.07 -17.45 10.72
N ALA A 24 7.40 -17.30 10.67
CA ALA A 24 8.06 -16.20 11.35
C ALA A 24 7.47 -14.88 10.85
N TYR A 25 7.06 -14.01 11.78
CA TYR A 25 6.58 -12.69 11.45
C TYR A 25 7.70 -11.87 10.79
N PHE A 26 7.36 -11.13 9.73
CA PHE A 26 8.26 -10.17 9.10
C PHE A 26 7.54 -8.84 8.89
N GLN A 27 8.29 -7.75 8.87
CA GLN A 27 7.81 -6.41 8.57
C GLN A 27 8.75 -5.74 7.57
N GLN A 28 8.19 -5.16 6.51
CA GLN A 28 8.96 -4.44 5.50
C GLN A 28 9.57 -3.16 6.08
N GLU A 29 10.73 -2.75 5.56
CA GLU A 29 11.35 -1.48 5.91
C GLU A 29 11.41 -0.56 4.70
N LEU A 30 11.03 0.71 4.91
CA LEU A 30 11.02 1.74 3.89
C LEU A 30 11.78 2.95 4.43
N ARG A 31 12.69 3.48 3.62
CA ARG A 31 13.39 4.74 3.88
C ARG A 31 13.13 5.68 2.72
N TYR A 32 12.69 6.88 3.08
CA TYR A 32 12.34 7.93 2.12
C TYR A 32 13.29 9.10 2.30
N GLU A 33 13.83 9.58 1.18
CA GLU A 33 14.44 10.89 1.09
C GLU A 33 13.60 11.70 0.10
N ILE A 34 13.07 12.84 0.54
CA ILE A 34 12.18 13.69 -0.24
C ILE A 34 12.74 15.12 -0.16
N ALA A 35 13.19 15.65 -1.29
CA ALA A 35 13.61 17.03 -1.44
C ALA A 35 12.57 17.75 -2.29
N VAL A 36 11.88 18.75 -1.73
CA VAL A 36 10.79 19.47 -2.40
C VAL A 36 10.94 20.96 -2.19
N GLN A 37 10.66 21.72 -3.24
CA GLN A 37 10.58 23.17 -3.27
C GLN A 37 9.21 23.59 -3.80
N LEU A 38 8.60 24.60 -3.16
CA LEU A 38 7.42 25.28 -3.66
C LEU A 38 7.82 26.45 -4.54
N ASP A 39 7.29 26.48 -5.76
CA ASP A 39 7.19 27.67 -6.60
C ASP A 39 5.77 28.22 -6.46
N ASP A 40 5.64 29.31 -5.71
CA ASP A 40 4.38 29.96 -5.41
C ASP A 40 3.85 30.83 -6.55
N GLN A 41 4.69 31.19 -7.53
CA GLN A 41 4.26 31.95 -8.70
C GLN A 41 3.57 31.05 -9.72
N THR A 42 4.07 29.82 -9.87
CA THR A 42 3.51 28.83 -10.80
C THR A 42 2.58 27.83 -10.12
N HIS A 43 2.47 27.88 -8.79
CA HIS A 43 1.72 26.92 -7.96
C HIS A 43 2.19 25.46 -8.15
N VAL A 44 3.50 25.26 -8.31
CA VAL A 44 4.09 23.93 -8.54
C VAL A 44 4.99 23.52 -7.38
N LEU A 45 4.86 22.26 -6.94
CA LEU A 45 5.85 21.61 -6.10
C LEU A 45 6.84 20.87 -7.00
N GLN A 46 8.10 21.31 -7.00
CA GLN A 46 9.19 20.64 -7.69
C GLN A 46 9.96 19.80 -6.68
N GLY A 47 10.25 18.55 -7.01
CA GLY A 47 10.99 17.72 -6.07
C GLY A 47 11.51 16.43 -6.64
N GLU A 48 12.45 15.87 -5.89
CA GLU A 48 13.03 14.57 -6.12
C GLU A 48 12.72 13.67 -4.92
N TRP A 49 12.40 12.42 -5.19
CA TRP A 49 12.14 11.44 -4.16
C TRP A 49 12.95 10.18 -4.41
N LYS A 50 13.48 9.60 -3.34
CA LYS A 50 14.20 8.33 -3.34
C LYS A 50 13.57 7.43 -2.29
N LEU A 51 13.27 6.19 -2.69
CA LEU A 51 12.78 5.13 -1.82
C LEU A 51 13.75 3.96 -1.80
N GLU A 52 14.22 3.62 -0.61
CA GLU A 52 14.90 2.36 -0.34
C GLU A 52 13.90 1.40 0.32
N TYR A 53 13.53 0.34 -0.41
CA TYR A 53 12.63 -0.70 0.06
C TYR A 53 13.41 -1.96 0.40
N THR A 54 13.27 -2.45 1.64
CA THR A 54 13.87 -3.72 2.06
C THR A 54 12.79 -4.81 2.13
N ASN A 55 12.86 -5.78 1.23
CA ASN A 55 12.00 -6.97 1.30
C ASN A 55 12.49 -7.93 2.39
N ARG A 56 11.77 -8.01 3.50
CA ARG A 56 12.00 -8.97 4.59
C ARG A 56 11.11 -10.21 4.50
N SER A 57 10.27 -10.30 3.47
CA SER A 57 9.45 -11.49 3.23
C SER A 57 10.33 -12.69 2.90
N PRO A 58 9.94 -13.91 3.30
CA PRO A 58 10.55 -15.13 2.77
C PRO A 58 10.27 -15.33 1.27
N ASP A 59 9.29 -14.61 0.72
CA ASP A 59 8.88 -14.71 -0.68
C ASP A 59 9.54 -13.62 -1.54
N SER A 60 9.83 -13.96 -2.80
CA SER A 60 10.37 -13.01 -3.79
C SER A 60 9.35 -11.94 -4.17
N LEU A 61 9.79 -10.68 -4.21
CA LEU A 61 8.99 -9.55 -4.65
C LEU A 61 9.24 -9.27 -6.15
N THR A 62 8.21 -9.43 -6.99
CA THR A 62 8.31 -9.19 -8.44
C THR A 62 7.88 -7.78 -8.85
N PHE A 63 6.96 -7.17 -8.10
CA PHE A 63 6.41 -5.85 -8.38
C PHE A 63 6.27 -5.03 -7.10
N LEU A 64 6.53 -3.74 -7.21
CA LEU A 64 6.21 -2.76 -6.17
C LEU A 64 5.18 -1.79 -6.75
N TYR A 65 3.99 -1.73 -6.15
CA TYR A 65 2.94 -0.79 -6.52
C TYR A 65 2.98 0.41 -5.58
N LEU A 66 2.91 1.61 -6.14
CA LEU A 66 2.94 2.86 -5.40
C LEU A 66 1.67 3.67 -5.72
N HIS A 67 1.13 4.36 -4.72
CA HIS A 67 0.01 5.26 -4.92
C HIS A 67 0.51 6.60 -5.46
N LEU A 68 -0.03 7.00 -6.62
CA LEU A 68 0.21 8.31 -7.23
C LEU A 68 -1.07 9.15 -7.15
N TRP A 69 -1.47 9.47 -5.92
CA TRP A 69 -2.72 10.18 -5.64
C TRP A 69 -2.91 11.50 -6.40
N PRO A 70 -1.87 12.33 -6.65
CA PRO A 70 -2.06 13.57 -7.40
C PRO A 70 -2.68 13.36 -8.80
N ASN A 71 -2.47 12.20 -9.42
CA ASN A 71 -3.05 11.90 -10.74
C ASN A 71 -4.57 11.67 -10.69
N ALA A 72 -5.15 11.45 -9.51
CA ALA A 72 -6.61 11.45 -9.35
C ALA A 72 -7.22 12.81 -9.68
N TYR A 73 -6.45 13.89 -9.54
CA TYR A 73 -6.89 15.26 -9.79
C TYR A 73 -6.60 15.74 -11.23
N GLN A 74 -5.96 14.92 -12.07
CA GLN A 74 -5.47 15.36 -13.39
C GLN A 74 -6.60 15.74 -14.36
N SER A 75 -7.79 15.18 -14.18
CA SER A 75 -8.90 15.34 -15.13
C SER A 75 -10.24 15.02 -14.48
N ARG A 76 -11.31 15.59 -15.02
CA ARG A 76 -12.70 15.27 -14.69
C ARG A 76 -13.11 13.84 -15.05
N GLU A 77 -12.31 13.14 -15.84
CA GLU A 77 -12.58 11.76 -16.29
C GLU A 77 -12.04 10.69 -15.33
N THR A 78 -11.31 11.07 -14.29
CA THR A 78 -10.74 10.14 -13.32
C THR A 78 -11.84 9.43 -12.52
N ALA A 79 -11.51 8.26 -11.99
CA ALA A 79 -12.40 7.54 -11.08
C ALA A 79 -12.80 8.39 -9.86
N PHE A 80 -11.87 9.20 -9.36
CA PHE A 80 -12.10 10.16 -8.29
C PHE A 80 -13.20 11.17 -8.64
N SER A 81 -13.10 11.84 -9.78
CA SER A 81 -14.12 12.79 -10.25
C SER A 81 -15.49 12.14 -10.41
N LYS A 82 -15.54 10.95 -11.03
CA LYS A 82 -16.78 10.18 -11.22
C LYS A 82 -17.43 9.79 -9.89
N GLN A 83 -16.62 9.41 -8.90
CA GLN A 83 -17.11 9.07 -7.57
C GLN A 83 -17.70 10.29 -6.86
N LEU A 84 -17.03 11.44 -6.90
CA LEU A 84 -17.54 12.68 -6.28
C LEU A 84 -18.89 13.08 -6.90
N LEU A 85 -19.00 13.03 -8.23
CA LEU A 85 -20.26 13.27 -8.92
C LEU A 85 -21.37 12.33 -8.48
N GLN A 86 -21.08 11.04 -8.31
CA GLN A 86 -22.05 10.05 -7.81
C GLN A 86 -22.49 10.35 -6.38
N GLN A 87 -21.63 10.98 -5.59
CA GLN A 87 -21.92 11.42 -4.22
C GLN A 87 -22.61 12.79 -4.16
N GLY A 88 -22.88 13.42 -5.32
CA GLY A 88 -23.51 14.73 -5.41
C GLY A 88 -22.54 15.90 -5.21
N ASP A 89 -21.22 15.67 -5.22
CA ASP A 89 -20.20 16.72 -5.18
C ASP A 89 -19.65 16.95 -6.60
N ASP A 90 -20.10 18.02 -7.24
CA ASP A 90 -19.74 18.39 -8.60
C ASP A 90 -18.62 19.44 -8.69
N ARG A 91 -18.13 19.93 -7.55
CA ARG A 91 -17.14 21.01 -7.47
C ARG A 91 -15.88 20.68 -8.26
N PHE A 92 -15.37 19.46 -8.09
CA PHE A 92 -14.17 19.02 -8.81
C PHE A 92 -14.43 18.83 -10.32
N PHE A 93 -15.61 18.36 -10.70
CA PHE A 93 -15.95 18.15 -12.11
C PHE A 93 -15.97 19.46 -12.91
N PHE A 94 -16.38 20.55 -12.26
CA PHE A 94 -16.43 21.90 -12.84
C PHE A 94 -15.20 22.76 -12.55
N ALA A 95 -14.22 22.28 -11.77
CA ALA A 95 -12.96 22.98 -11.52
C ALA A 95 -12.23 23.29 -12.82
N GLN A 96 -11.64 24.49 -12.94
CA GLN A 96 -10.79 24.87 -14.05
C GLN A 96 -9.47 24.07 -14.04
N GLU A 97 -8.72 24.09 -15.14
CA GLU A 97 -7.48 23.32 -15.23
C GLU A 97 -6.43 23.81 -14.23
N GLU A 98 -6.39 25.12 -13.95
CA GLU A 98 -5.48 25.77 -13.02
C GLU A 98 -5.82 25.46 -11.54
N GLU A 99 -7.04 25.00 -11.27
CA GLU A 99 -7.50 24.58 -9.94
C GLU A 99 -7.27 23.07 -9.69
N ARG A 100 -6.82 22.35 -10.72
CA ARG A 100 -6.52 20.91 -10.66
C ARG A 100 -5.04 20.67 -10.38
N GLY A 101 -4.71 19.41 -10.11
CA GLY A 101 -3.33 18.98 -9.90
C GLY A 101 -3.04 17.71 -10.68
N ALA A 102 -1.77 17.50 -11.01
CA ALA A 102 -1.28 16.25 -11.55
C ALA A 102 0.19 16.08 -11.15
N LEU A 103 0.67 14.85 -11.13
CA LEU A 103 2.09 14.59 -11.07
C LEU A 103 2.65 14.56 -12.51
N SER A 104 3.79 15.20 -12.72
CA SER A 104 4.53 15.19 -13.99
C SER A 104 5.98 14.77 -13.73
N GLY A 105 6.70 14.38 -14.79
CA GLY A 105 8.13 14.04 -14.69
C GLY A 105 8.44 12.68 -14.06
N LEU A 106 7.50 11.72 -14.17
CA LEU A 106 7.74 10.30 -13.87
C LEU A 106 8.42 9.56 -15.01
#